data_AF-E1X361-F1
#
_entry.id   AF-E1X361-F1
#
_cell.length_a   1.000
_cell.length_b   1.000
_cell.length_c   1.000
_cell.angle_alpha   90.00
_cell.angle_beta   90.00
_cell.angle_gamma   90.00
#
_symmetry.space_group_name_H-M   'P 1'
#
loop_
_entity.id
_entity.type
_entity.pdbx_description
1 polymer ?
#
loop_
_entity_poly.entity_id
_entity_poly.type
_entity_poly.pdbx_seq_one_letter_code
_entity_poly.pdbx_strand_id
1 'polypeptide(L)'
;MMKKISCLLALLLFSSQVFASATFEKRFKITRDDQGRVVSVKEPGLNISFSIAPYLEQIKENLKYEQALMKQKGDYDLEIEELIAPDAMEKGDANSENIAYVVRSMRALEQIDVDAVFSSPEFKNVISAYEKKLSDAISYIDPSIIAKPNNSRFFYKRHVTYQVVTWALNFAKKRLSSIPILNTASYVLVEVERMVRERRLYHQNMLLHYLELFPEGELGFTKAEADEIFSSIYESQIPWYAKWESDAAAANWHSYGTNKFYTSFRAATSKLRANRMRYSSIDERINFAFQEVVADGQDQIVNLMNNDSMFNAKPAVAYIKSEPHKVRRKRMILQLAGLGVSFLPLPDFIKNIAASYMKSFYEDQKITEGALFAHFEVQEDREMMLELKKQYLNPFDRTLILE
;
A
#
# COMPACT_ATOMS: atom_id res chain seq x y z
N MET A 1 -23.10 -21.72 -39.62
CA MET A 1 -22.71 -20.52 -38.85
C MET A 1 -22.03 -20.84 -37.51
N MET A 2 -22.46 -21.86 -36.75
CA MET A 2 -21.88 -22.19 -35.42
C MET A 2 -20.39 -22.56 -35.42
N LYS A 3 -19.84 -23.20 -36.47
CA LYS A 3 -18.40 -23.57 -36.53
C LYS A 3 -17.44 -22.37 -36.64
N LYS A 4 -17.88 -21.22 -37.14
CA LYS A 4 -17.03 -20.01 -37.25
C LYS A 4 -16.99 -19.20 -35.94
N ILE A 5 -18.00 -19.33 -35.09
CA ILE A 5 -18.06 -18.67 -33.77
C ILE A 5 -17.17 -19.41 -32.75
N SER A 6 -17.10 -20.75 -32.81
CA SER A 6 -16.20 -21.54 -31.95
C SER A 6 -14.71 -21.26 -32.17
N CYS A 7 -14.27 -21.01 -33.41
CA CYS A 7 -12.86 -20.66 -33.66
C CYS A 7 -12.50 -19.27 -33.15
N LEU A 8 -13.43 -18.31 -33.19
CA LEU A 8 -13.22 -16.96 -32.65
C LEU A 8 -13.15 -16.97 -31.12
N LEU A 9 -13.99 -17.77 -30.45
CA LEU A 9 -13.94 -17.95 -29.00
C LEU A 9 -12.64 -18.64 -28.55
N ALA A 10 -12.19 -19.67 -29.28
CA ALA A 10 -10.93 -20.35 -28.98
C ALA A 10 -9.72 -19.43 -29.16
N LEU A 11 -9.67 -18.63 -30.24
CA LEU A 11 -8.60 -17.65 -30.48
C LEU A 11 -8.56 -16.55 -29.41
N LEU A 12 -9.71 -16.10 -28.91
CA LEU A 12 -9.79 -15.14 -27.81
C LEU A 12 -9.27 -15.74 -26.50
N LEU A 13 -9.61 -16.99 -26.18
CA LEU A 13 -9.14 -17.68 -24.96
C LEU A 13 -7.65 -17.98 -24.98
N PHE A 14 -7.08 -18.35 -26.14
CA PHE A 14 -5.62 -18.54 -26.27
C PHE A 14 -4.85 -17.21 -26.22
N SER A 15 -5.46 -16.12 -26.69
CA SER A 15 -4.81 -14.81 -26.67
C SER A 15 -4.57 -14.33 -25.23
N SER A 16 -5.59 -14.40 -24.35
CA SER A 16 -5.45 -13.98 -22.95
C SER A 16 -4.40 -14.77 -22.16
N GLN A 17 -4.22 -16.07 -22.47
CA GLN A 17 -3.24 -16.93 -21.80
C GLN A 17 -1.79 -16.58 -22.17
N VAL A 18 -1.52 -16.31 -23.46
CA VAL A 18 -0.18 -15.92 -23.92
C VAL A 18 0.20 -14.53 -23.40
N PHE A 19 -0.75 -13.61 -23.29
CA PHE A 19 -0.51 -12.27 -22.76
C PHE A 19 -0.17 -12.28 -21.26
N ALA A 20 -0.89 -13.07 -20.45
CA ALA A 20 -0.62 -13.15 -19.01
C ALA A 20 0.78 -13.68 -18.69
N SER A 21 1.21 -14.75 -19.37
CA SER A 21 2.56 -15.30 -19.23
C SER A 21 3.63 -14.29 -19.68
N ALA A 22 3.41 -13.59 -20.80
CA ALA A 22 4.33 -12.55 -21.27
C ALA A 22 4.44 -11.36 -20.29
N THR A 23 3.33 -10.89 -19.73
CA THR A 23 3.33 -9.79 -18.75
C THR A 23 3.99 -10.23 -17.44
N PHE A 24 3.70 -11.44 -16.97
CA PHE A 24 4.38 -12.04 -15.82
C PHE A 24 5.89 -12.12 -16.03
N GLU A 25 6.37 -12.62 -17.17
CA GLU A 25 7.81 -12.73 -17.45
C GLU A 25 8.52 -11.37 -17.61
N LYS A 26 7.80 -10.34 -18.08
CA LYS A 26 8.33 -8.98 -18.11
C LYS A 26 8.54 -8.43 -16.70
N ARG A 27 7.58 -8.67 -15.80
CA ARG A 27 7.59 -8.12 -14.44
C ARG A 27 8.43 -8.94 -13.46
N PHE A 28 8.29 -10.25 -13.45
CA PHE A 28 8.91 -11.13 -12.47
C PHE A 28 9.97 -12.03 -13.10
N LYS A 29 11.09 -12.17 -12.39
CA LYS A 29 12.19 -13.07 -12.76
C LYS A 29 12.31 -14.19 -11.75
N ILE A 30 12.20 -15.42 -12.25
CA ILE A 30 12.37 -16.64 -11.47
C ILE A 30 13.84 -17.03 -11.47
N THR A 31 14.41 -17.21 -10.29
CA THR A 31 15.76 -17.78 -10.12
C THR A 31 15.61 -19.22 -9.66
N ARG A 32 16.32 -20.16 -10.30
CA ARG A 32 16.32 -21.58 -9.94
C ARG A 32 17.71 -22.04 -9.48
N ASP A 33 17.78 -23.09 -8.66
CA ASP A 33 19.03 -23.77 -8.31
C ASP A 33 19.46 -24.77 -9.40
N ASP A 34 20.62 -25.40 -9.21
CA ASP A 34 21.17 -26.43 -10.13
C ASP A 34 20.27 -27.68 -10.23
N GLN A 35 19.35 -27.86 -9.28
CA GLN A 35 18.35 -28.95 -9.29
C GLN A 35 17.04 -28.50 -9.97
N GLY A 36 17.01 -27.29 -10.51
CA GLY A 36 15.86 -26.72 -11.19
C GLY A 36 14.74 -26.25 -10.26
N ARG A 37 14.93 -26.14 -8.93
CA ARG A 37 13.91 -25.67 -7.99
C ARG A 37 13.92 -24.15 -7.87
N VAL A 38 12.75 -23.53 -7.69
CA VAL A 38 12.68 -22.07 -7.46
C VAL A 38 13.41 -21.68 -6.16
N VAL A 39 14.37 -20.78 -6.30
CA VAL A 39 15.15 -20.21 -5.20
C VAL A 39 14.64 -18.82 -4.83
N SER A 40 14.18 -18.03 -5.79
CA SER A 40 13.56 -16.72 -5.55
C SER A 40 12.71 -16.28 -6.71
N VAL A 41 11.67 -15.51 -6.41
CA VAL A 41 10.99 -14.65 -7.39
C VAL A 41 11.44 -13.22 -7.13
N LYS A 42 11.90 -12.55 -8.18
CA LYS A 42 12.41 -11.19 -8.13
C LYS A 42 11.57 -10.26 -8.98
N GLU A 43 11.46 -9.02 -8.56
CA GLU A 43 11.09 -7.90 -9.43
C GLU A 43 12.35 -7.03 -9.64
N PRO A 44 13.05 -7.17 -10.78
CA PRO A 44 14.23 -6.37 -11.13
C PRO A 44 14.05 -4.85 -10.97
N GLY A 45 12.87 -4.32 -11.27
CA GLY A 45 12.54 -2.91 -11.15
C GLY A 45 12.62 -2.39 -9.71
N LEU A 46 12.64 -3.27 -8.70
CA LEU A 46 12.84 -2.89 -7.30
C LEU A 46 14.29 -2.52 -6.97
N ASN A 47 15.25 -2.93 -7.80
CA ASN A 47 16.67 -2.67 -7.60
C ASN A 47 17.04 -1.26 -8.12
N ILE A 48 16.94 -0.24 -7.28
CA ILE A 48 17.23 1.15 -7.64
C ILE A 48 18.05 1.81 -6.53
N SER A 49 18.94 2.73 -6.90
CA SER A 49 19.60 3.66 -5.97
C SER A 49 18.55 4.38 -5.12
N PHE A 50 18.59 4.15 -3.81
CA PHE A 50 17.64 4.74 -2.88
C PHE A 50 17.90 6.23 -2.68
N SER A 51 16.86 7.06 -2.77
CA SER A 51 16.90 8.46 -2.37
C SER A 51 15.56 8.90 -1.77
N ILE A 52 15.63 9.69 -0.71
CA ILE A 52 14.50 10.26 0.04
C ILE A 52 13.94 11.51 -0.64
N ALA A 53 14.74 12.18 -1.48
CA ALA A 53 14.38 13.44 -2.13
C ALA A 53 12.97 13.45 -2.80
N PRO A 54 12.54 12.40 -3.52
CA PRO A 54 11.21 12.38 -4.15
C PRO A 54 10.07 12.49 -3.14
N TYR A 55 10.23 11.88 -1.97
CA TYR A 55 9.25 11.98 -0.91
C TYR A 55 9.25 13.35 -0.23
N LEU A 56 10.43 13.97 -0.06
CA LEU A 56 10.52 15.35 0.46
C LEU A 56 9.82 16.34 -0.47
N GLU A 57 10.00 16.18 -1.78
CA GLU A 57 9.33 17.01 -2.79
C GLU A 57 7.82 16.81 -2.73
N GLN A 58 7.35 15.55 -2.77
CA GLN A 58 5.93 15.23 -2.67
C GLN A 58 5.27 15.80 -1.41
N ILE A 59 5.85 15.60 -0.22
CA ILE A 59 5.25 16.10 1.02
C ILE A 59 5.29 17.64 1.09
N LYS A 60 6.36 18.26 0.58
CA LYS A 60 6.49 19.73 0.51
C LYS A 60 5.40 20.32 -0.39
N GLU A 61 5.22 19.76 -1.57
CA GLU A 61 4.20 20.20 -2.53
C GLU A 61 2.79 20.02 -1.97
N ASN A 62 2.50 18.86 -1.38
CA ASN A 62 1.21 18.58 -0.76
C ASN A 62 0.91 19.56 0.39
N LEU A 63 1.89 19.84 1.26
CA LEU A 63 1.75 20.83 2.33
C LEU A 63 1.42 22.22 1.79
N LYS A 64 2.16 22.68 0.77
CA LYS A 64 1.92 24.00 0.15
C LYS A 64 0.57 24.07 -0.53
N TYR A 65 0.17 23.01 -1.21
CA TYR A 65 -1.14 22.91 -1.86
C TYR A 65 -2.27 23.03 -0.83
N GLU A 66 -2.19 22.29 0.29
CA GLU A 66 -3.20 22.40 1.36
C GLU A 66 -3.21 23.76 2.04
N GLN A 67 -2.04 24.33 2.34
CA GLN A 67 -1.98 25.68 2.91
C GLN A 67 -2.55 26.73 1.96
N ALA A 68 -2.49 26.52 0.64
CA ALA A 68 -3.13 27.40 -0.33
C ALA A 68 -4.66 27.23 -0.29
N LEU A 69 -5.18 26.00 -0.21
CA LEU A 69 -6.62 25.73 -0.10
C LEU A 69 -7.21 26.30 1.20
N MET A 70 -6.51 26.14 2.34
CA MET A 70 -6.94 26.68 3.63
C MET A 70 -7.11 28.22 3.61
N LYS A 71 -6.40 28.92 2.73
CA LYS A 71 -6.46 30.38 2.54
C LYS A 71 -7.52 30.83 1.53
N GLN A 72 -8.10 29.91 0.76
CA GLN A 72 -9.15 30.23 -0.21
C GLN A 72 -10.47 30.52 0.51
N LYS A 73 -11.39 31.21 -0.17
CA LYS A 73 -12.74 31.43 0.35
C LYS A 73 -13.53 30.12 0.26
N GLY A 74 -13.95 29.57 1.39
CA GLY A 74 -14.74 28.34 1.49
C GLY A 74 -14.67 27.76 2.90
N ASP A 75 -15.47 26.73 3.15
CA ASP A 75 -15.40 25.97 4.40
C ASP A 75 -14.49 24.75 4.20
N TYR A 76 -13.19 24.96 4.42
CA TYR A 76 -12.20 23.90 4.32
C TYR A 76 -12.45 22.78 5.35
N ASP A 77 -12.99 23.11 6.53
CA ASP A 77 -13.22 22.10 7.57
C ASP A 77 -14.32 21.15 7.09
N LEU A 78 -15.42 21.70 6.56
CA LEU A 78 -16.50 20.92 5.96
C LEU A 78 -16.02 20.06 4.78
N GLU A 79 -15.18 20.58 3.89
CA GLU A 79 -14.61 19.81 2.77
C GLU A 79 -13.87 18.55 3.27
N ILE A 80 -13.08 18.70 4.34
CA ILE A 80 -12.34 17.58 4.93
C ILE A 80 -13.29 16.60 5.61
N GLU A 81 -14.30 17.08 6.33
CA GLU A 81 -15.31 16.24 6.98
C GLU A 81 -16.07 15.37 5.95
N GLU A 82 -16.56 15.99 4.88
CA GLU A 82 -17.28 15.31 3.79
C GLU A 82 -16.38 14.29 3.07
N LEU A 83 -15.09 14.60 2.89
CA LEU A 83 -14.14 13.70 2.26
C LEU A 83 -13.84 12.45 3.10
N ILE A 84 -13.69 12.60 4.43
CA ILE A 84 -13.36 11.48 5.31
C ILE A 84 -14.58 10.60 5.57
N ALA A 85 -15.74 11.23 5.78
CA ALA A 85 -16.95 10.54 6.16
C ALA A 85 -18.17 11.12 5.43
N PRO A 86 -18.34 10.81 4.13
CA PRO A 86 -19.49 11.28 3.34
C PRO A 86 -20.82 10.82 3.94
N ASP A 87 -20.81 9.68 4.66
CA ASP A 87 -21.99 9.10 5.31
C ASP A 87 -22.13 9.51 6.80
N ALA A 88 -21.23 10.34 7.35
CA ALA A 88 -21.22 10.67 8.79
C ALA A 88 -22.46 11.45 9.23
N MET A 89 -23.12 12.18 8.34
CA MET A 89 -24.38 12.85 8.66
C MET A 89 -25.51 11.87 8.99
N GLU A 90 -25.41 10.58 8.62
CA GLU A 90 -26.46 9.59 8.84
C GLU A 90 -26.34 8.77 10.14
N LYS A 91 -25.19 8.75 10.84
CA LYS A 91 -24.99 7.87 12.01
C LYS A 91 -24.18 8.53 13.12
N GLY A 92 -24.86 8.83 14.22
CA GLY A 92 -24.34 9.58 15.36
C GLY A 92 -23.04 9.04 16.01
N ASP A 93 -22.26 10.03 16.45
CA ASP A 93 -21.40 10.13 17.65
C ASP A 93 -20.15 9.26 17.86
N ALA A 94 -19.84 8.23 17.07
CA ALA A 94 -18.58 7.48 17.25
C ALA A 94 -17.38 8.00 16.44
N ASN A 95 -17.63 8.64 15.29
CA ASN A 95 -16.58 9.14 14.38
C ASN A 95 -16.32 10.65 14.51
N SER A 96 -17.19 11.41 15.19
CA SER A 96 -17.14 12.88 15.23
C SER A 96 -15.83 13.40 15.83
N GLU A 97 -15.38 12.82 16.94
CA GLU A 97 -14.14 13.26 17.60
C GLU A 97 -12.89 12.92 16.77
N ASN A 98 -12.86 11.73 16.16
CA ASN A 98 -11.74 11.31 15.32
C ASN A 98 -11.65 12.12 14.02
N ILE A 99 -12.79 12.47 13.42
CA ILE A 99 -12.85 13.40 12.29
C ILE A 99 -12.37 14.79 12.74
N ALA A 100 -12.81 15.27 13.90
CA ALA A 100 -12.32 16.54 14.45
C ALA A 100 -10.80 16.52 14.68
N TYR A 101 -10.20 15.39 15.07
CA TYR A 101 -8.73 15.25 15.14
C TYR A 101 -8.06 15.33 13.77
N VAL A 102 -8.68 14.84 12.70
CA VAL A 102 -8.18 15.04 11.32
C VAL A 102 -8.21 16.52 10.97
N VAL A 103 -9.35 17.20 11.15
CA VAL A 103 -9.52 18.63 10.82
C VAL A 103 -8.53 19.49 11.62
N ARG A 104 -8.47 19.32 12.94
CA ARG A 104 -7.53 20.07 13.81
C ARG A 104 -6.08 19.82 13.43
N SER A 105 -5.73 18.57 13.08
CA SER A 105 -4.39 18.23 12.61
C SER A 105 -4.06 18.95 11.32
N MET A 106 -4.98 19.00 10.36
CA MET A 106 -4.80 19.78 9.13
C MET A 106 -4.61 21.27 9.43
N ARG A 107 -5.44 21.85 10.32
CA ARG A 107 -5.29 23.26 10.74
C ARG A 107 -3.97 23.55 11.44
N ALA A 108 -3.43 22.60 12.19
CA ALA A 108 -2.11 22.76 12.81
C ALA A 108 -0.98 22.91 11.78
N LEU A 109 -1.15 22.38 10.56
CA LEU A 109 -0.18 22.54 9.48
C LEU A 109 -0.17 23.95 8.88
N GLU A 110 -1.24 24.73 9.04
CA GLU A 110 -1.36 26.09 8.50
C GLU A 110 -0.25 27.01 9.03
N GLN A 111 0.17 26.78 10.27
CA GLN A 111 1.16 27.59 10.99
C GLN A 111 2.61 27.21 10.66
N ILE A 112 2.83 26.15 9.89
CA ILE A 112 4.17 25.67 9.56
C ILE A 112 4.75 26.49 8.42
N ASP A 113 5.92 27.08 8.63
CA ASP A 113 6.73 27.62 7.54
C ASP A 113 7.43 26.46 6.79
N VAL A 114 6.75 25.97 5.75
CA VAL A 114 7.21 24.84 4.93
C VAL A 114 8.56 25.14 4.29
N ASP A 115 8.81 26.36 3.81
CA ASP A 115 10.07 26.66 3.16
C ASP A 115 11.23 26.75 4.17
N ALA A 116 11.00 27.31 5.37
CA ALA A 116 11.99 27.33 6.43
C ALA A 116 12.37 25.91 6.91
N VAL A 117 11.38 25.02 7.09
CA VAL A 117 11.64 23.64 7.53
C VAL A 117 12.49 22.88 6.51
N PHE A 118 12.11 22.90 5.22
CA PHE A 118 12.78 22.10 4.19
C PHE A 118 14.09 22.74 3.69
N SER A 119 14.31 24.03 3.93
CA SER A 119 15.59 24.70 3.61
C SER A 119 16.63 24.62 4.74
N SER A 120 16.22 24.33 5.98
CA SER A 120 17.11 24.21 7.16
C SER A 120 18.32 23.30 6.90
N PRO A 121 19.55 23.78 7.15
CA PRO A 121 20.76 22.96 7.07
C PRO A 121 20.74 21.73 7.99
N GLU A 122 20.21 21.89 9.20
CA GLU A 122 20.12 20.83 10.20
C GLU A 122 19.15 19.73 9.77
N PHE A 123 17.99 20.13 9.21
CA PHE A 123 17.03 19.20 8.62
C PHE A 123 17.68 18.37 7.52
N LYS A 124 18.32 19.04 6.55
CA LYS A 124 19.03 18.38 5.44
C LYS A 124 20.11 17.42 5.95
N ASN A 125 20.87 17.81 6.96
CA ASN A 125 21.89 16.94 7.58
C ASN A 125 21.27 15.64 8.13
N VAL A 126 20.19 15.75 8.89
CA VAL A 126 19.48 14.59 9.45
C VAL A 126 18.97 13.67 8.35
N ILE A 127 18.33 14.23 7.31
CA ILE A 127 17.79 13.44 6.21
C ILE A 127 18.89 12.75 5.40
N SER A 128 19.98 13.45 5.06
CA SER A 128 21.10 12.85 4.33
C SER A 128 21.82 11.76 5.13
N ALA A 129 21.99 11.95 6.45
CA ALA A 129 22.61 10.94 7.31
C ALA A 129 21.73 9.68 7.42
N TYR A 130 20.41 9.86 7.46
CA TYR A 130 19.46 8.76 7.43
C TYR A 130 19.41 8.04 6.09
N GLU A 131 19.35 8.77 4.97
CA GLU A 131 19.35 8.21 3.61
C GLU A 131 20.53 7.28 3.41
N LYS A 132 21.74 7.71 3.80
CA LYS A 132 22.95 6.87 3.71
C LYS A 132 22.80 5.56 4.48
N LYS A 133 22.42 5.62 5.76
CA LYS A 133 22.29 4.40 6.58
C LYS A 133 21.17 3.48 6.11
N LEU A 134 20.06 4.05 5.64
CA LEU A 134 18.95 3.27 5.11
C LEU A 134 19.33 2.60 3.79
N SER A 135 20.04 3.31 2.91
CA SER A 135 20.60 2.75 1.67
C SER A 135 21.54 1.57 1.96
N ASP A 136 22.45 1.73 2.94
CA ASP A 136 23.34 0.64 3.37
C ASP A 136 22.52 -0.57 3.85
N ALA A 137 21.52 -0.35 4.71
CA ALA A 137 20.66 -1.43 5.23
C ALA A 137 19.85 -2.14 4.13
N ILE A 138 19.29 -1.41 3.17
CA ILE A 138 18.52 -1.97 2.05
C ILE A 138 19.43 -2.83 1.15
N SER A 139 20.67 -2.39 0.92
CA SER A 139 21.62 -3.12 0.05
C SER A 139 21.91 -4.55 0.54
N TYR A 140 21.87 -4.79 1.86
CA TYR A 140 22.06 -6.12 2.44
C TYR A 140 20.90 -7.10 2.16
N ILE A 141 19.71 -6.58 1.84
CA ILE A 141 18.48 -7.38 1.81
C ILE A 141 18.16 -7.88 0.39
N ASP A 142 18.80 -7.32 -0.65
CA ASP A 142 18.39 -7.42 -2.07
C ASP A 142 16.91 -7.05 -2.22
N PRO A 143 16.57 -5.75 -2.45
CA PRO A 143 15.20 -5.29 -2.50
C PRO A 143 14.38 -5.88 -3.65
N SER A 144 15.03 -6.53 -4.63
CA SER A 144 14.35 -7.19 -5.73
C SER A 144 13.63 -8.46 -5.33
N ILE A 145 14.02 -9.11 -4.23
CA ILE A 145 13.42 -10.38 -3.81
C ILE A 145 12.04 -10.11 -3.21
N ILE A 146 11.00 -10.54 -3.92
CA ILE A 146 9.61 -10.47 -3.45
C ILE A 146 9.14 -11.81 -2.87
N ALA A 147 9.75 -12.93 -3.25
CA ALA A 147 9.52 -14.23 -2.62
C ALA A 147 10.80 -15.09 -2.61
N LYS A 148 10.96 -15.87 -1.54
CA LYS A 148 12.09 -16.76 -1.27
C LYS A 148 11.58 -18.14 -0.80
N PRO A 149 10.98 -18.95 -1.69
CA PRO A 149 10.31 -20.20 -1.32
C PRO A 149 11.26 -21.22 -0.67
N ASN A 150 12.56 -21.19 -0.97
CA ASN A 150 13.52 -22.12 -0.38
C ASN A 150 14.01 -21.73 1.03
N ASN A 151 13.51 -20.65 1.64
CA ASN A 151 13.94 -20.20 2.96
C ASN A 151 12.76 -19.61 3.77
N SER A 152 12.26 -20.42 4.70
CA SER A 152 11.10 -20.12 5.54
C SER A 152 11.30 -18.99 6.57
N ARG A 153 12.48 -18.37 6.63
CA ARG A 153 12.78 -17.27 7.56
C ARG A 153 13.54 -16.12 6.90
N PHE A 154 13.43 -16.00 5.58
CA PHE A 154 14.23 -15.04 4.82
C PHE A 154 13.92 -13.60 5.24
N PHE A 155 12.65 -13.21 5.32
CA PHE A 155 12.27 -11.83 5.60
C PHE A 155 12.27 -11.53 7.10
N TYR A 156 11.83 -12.48 7.94
CA TYR A 156 11.84 -12.31 9.40
C TYR A 156 13.24 -12.02 9.95
N LYS A 157 14.28 -12.71 9.45
CA LYS A 157 15.67 -12.48 9.89
C LYS A 157 16.27 -11.16 9.42
N ARG A 158 15.62 -10.44 8.49
CA ARG A 158 16.19 -9.27 7.77
C ARG A 158 15.51 -7.94 8.13
N HIS A 159 14.91 -7.81 9.32
CA HIS A 159 14.30 -6.57 9.81
C HIS A 159 15.32 -5.49 10.24
N VAL A 160 16.32 -5.21 9.41
CA VAL A 160 17.43 -4.27 9.70
C VAL A 160 16.95 -2.81 9.69
N THR A 161 15.90 -2.49 8.93
CA THR A 161 15.41 -1.12 8.75
C THR A 161 14.86 -0.49 10.04
N TYR A 162 14.27 -1.29 10.94
CA TYR A 162 13.74 -0.80 12.22
C TYR A 162 14.84 -0.18 13.12
N GLN A 163 16.02 -0.81 13.14
CA GLN A 163 17.16 -0.29 13.90
C GLN A 163 17.66 1.03 13.33
N VAL A 164 17.61 1.18 11.99
CA VAL A 164 17.99 2.42 11.31
C VAL A 164 17.04 3.56 11.67
N VAL A 165 15.72 3.33 11.66
CA VAL A 165 14.72 4.34 12.06
C VAL A 165 14.92 4.77 13.50
N THR A 166 15.08 3.80 14.41
CA THR A 166 15.30 4.08 15.84
C THR A 166 16.54 4.94 16.05
N TRP A 167 17.64 4.61 15.35
CA TRP A 167 18.85 5.43 15.36
C TRP A 167 18.58 6.85 14.82
N ALA A 168 17.86 6.97 13.71
CA ALA A 168 17.62 8.23 13.04
C ALA A 168 16.76 9.19 13.88
N LEU A 169 15.72 8.66 14.55
CA LEU A 169 14.89 9.43 15.48
C LEU A 169 15.72 9.96 16.65
N ASN A 170 16.61 9.15 17.21
CA ASN A 170 17.53 9.59 18.27
C ASN A 170 18.56 10.60 17.77
N PHE A 171 19.03 10.46 16.52
CA PHE A 171 19.92 11.43 15.89
C PHE A 171 19.22 12.78 15.65
N ALA A 172 17.98 12.75 15.15
CA ALA A 172 17.15 13.93 14.94
C ALA A 172 16.90 14.70 16.24
N LYS A 173 16.48 14.00 17.31
CA LYS A 173 16.27 14.61 18.65
C LYS A 173 17.51 15.30 19.22
N LYS A 174 18.71 14.81 18.87
CA LYS A 174 19.98 15.41 19.32
C LYS A 174 20.43 16.62 18.49
N ARG A 175 19.92 16.76 17.25
CA ARG A 175 20.38 17.76 16.27
C ARG A 175 19.37 18.88 16.05
N LEU A 176 18.09 18.60 16.21
CA LEU A 176 16.99 19.52 15.90
C LEU A 176 16.39 20.04 17.20
N SER A 177 16.50 21.35 17.42
CA SER A 177 15.96 22.04 18.61
C SER A 177 14.59 22.67 18.36
N SER A 178 14.26 23.00 17.12
CA SER A 178 12.96 23.56 16.72
C SER A 178 11.91 22.46 16.61
N ILE A 179 10.77 22.63 17.30
CA ILE A 179 9.67 21.66 17.30
C ILE A 179 9.16 21.38 15.86
N PRO A 180 8.87 22.39 15.01
CA PRO A 180 8.46 22.13 13.64
C PRO A 180 9.44 21.32 12.80
N ILE A 181 10.74 21.61 12.94
CA ILE A 181 11.78 20.89 12.19
C ILE A 181 11.91 19.45 12.69
N LEU A 182 11.92 19.25 14.03
CA LEU A 182 12.02 17.93 14.64
C LEU A 182 10.81 17.05 14.34
N ASN A 183 9.60 17.59 14.43
CA ASN A 183 8.36 16.86 14.15
C ASN A 183 8.29 16.43 12.68
N THR A 184 8.60 17.37 11.76
CA THR A 184 8.62 17.07 10.32
C THR A 184 9.68 16.03 9.99
N ALA A 185 10.89 16.16 10.54
CA ALA A 185 11.94 15.15 10.36
C ALA A 185 11.49 13.79 10.89
N SER A 186 10.97 13.72 12.12
CA SER A 186 10.54 12.47 12.74
C SER A 186 9.46 11.76 11.92
N TYR A 187 8.47 12.52 11.42
CA TYR A 187 7.43 12.00 10.53
C TYR A 187 8.02 11.46 9.23
N VAL A 188 8.90 12.24 8.57
CA VAL A 188 9.55 11.82 7.32
C VAL A 188 10.36 10.53 7.52
N LEU A 189 11.15 10.43 8.59
CA LEU A 189 11.97 9.25 8.87
C LEU A 189 11.13 7.97 8.94
N VAL A 190 9.99 8.02 9.65
CA VAL A 190 9.08 6.88 9.82
C VAL A 190 8.37 6.54 8.51
N GLU A 191 7.82 7.53 7.82
CA GLU A 191 7.08 7.30 6.58
C GLU A 191 7.96 6.77 5.45
N VAL A 192 9.20 7.25 5.34
CA VAL A 192 10.16 6.75 4.36
C VAL A 192 10.41 5.25 4.55
N GLU A 193 10.67 4.80 5.77
CA GLU A 193 10.92 3.38 6.03
C GLU A 193 9.69 2.53 5.74
N ARG A 194 8.51 3.03 6.14
CA ARG A 194 7.23 2.40 5.85
C ARG A 194 7.06 2.23 4.35
N MET A 195 7.20 3.28 3.56
CA MET A 195 7.05 3.26 2.09
C MET A 195 8.06 2.34 1.39
N VAL A 196 9.29 2.21 1.92
CA VAL A 196 10.26 1.22 1.42
C VAL A 196 9.73 -0.21 1.60
N ARG A 197 9.11 -0.52 2.75
CA ARG A 197 8.49 -1.84 2.96
C ARG A 197 7.22 -2.00 2.11
N GLU A 198 6.36 -0.99 2.06
CA GLU A 198 5.12 -0.99 1.27
C GLU A 198 5.39 -1.35 -0.18
N ARG A 199 6.50 -0.87 -0.74
CA ARG A 199 6.91 -1.18 -2.11
C ARG A 199 7.00 -2.68 -2.35
N ARG A 200 7.73 -3.42 -1.52
CA ARG A 200 7.81 -4.88 -1.64
C ARG A 200 6.43 -5.53 -1.47
N LEU A 201 5.66 -5.11 -0.46
CA LEU A 201 4.35 -5.70 -0.17
C LEU A 201 3.36 -5.47 -1.31
N TYR A 202 3.43 -4.32 -1.99
CA TYR A 202 2.62 -4.00 -3.17
C TYR A 202 2.90 -4.99 -4.31
N HIS A 203 4.16 -5.19 -4.66
CA HIS A 203 4.57 -6.14 -5.70
C HIS A 203 4.31 -7.60 -5.32
N GLN A 204 4.33 -7.92 -4.02
CA GLN A 204 3.84 -9.23 -3.56
C GLN A 204 2.34 -9.41 -3.79
N ASN A 205 1.53 -8.37 -3.60
CA ASN A 205 0.10 -8.43 -3.94
C ASN A 205 -0.14 -8.51 -5.46
N MET A 206 0.72 -7.87 -6.27
CA MET A 206 0.74 -8.12 -7.72
C MET A 206 1.01 -9.59 -8.01
N LEU A 207 2.04 -10.19 -7.39
CA LEU A 207 2.35 -11.61 -7.57
C LEU A 207 1.21 -12.52 -7.10
N LEU A 208 0.53 -12.21 -6.00
CA LEU A 208 -0.65 -12.97 -5.53
C LEU A 208 -1.79 -12.94 -6.55
N HIS A 209 -2.01 -11.84 -7.26
CA HIS A 209 -2.99 -11.79 -8.34
C HIS A 209 -2.67 -12.79 -9.46
N TYR A 210 -1.42 -12.86 -9.89
CA TYR A 210 -1.01 -13.84 -10.90
C TYR A 210 -1.18 -15.28 -10.38
N LEU A 211 -0.73 -15.56 -9.17
CA LEU A 211 -0.83 -16.89 -8.55
C LEU A 211 -2.28 -17.36 -8.32
N GLU A 212 -3.23 -16.42 -8.15
CA GLU A 212 -4.64 -16.74 -8.01
C GLU A 212 -5.29 -17.07 -9.35
N LEU A 213 -5.05 -16.23 -10.37
CA LEU A 213 -5.83 -16.26 -11.61
C LEU A 213 -5.26 -17.19 -12.68
N PHE A 214 -3.96 -17.47 -12.65
CA PHE A 214 -3.30 -18.28 -13.67
C PHE A 214 -2.83 -19.62 -13.11
N PRO A 215 -2.96 -20.72 -13.88
CA PRO A 215 -2.39 -22.00 -13.53
C PRO A 215 -0.87 -21.91 -13.28
N GLU A 216 -0.38 -22.65 -12.29
CA GLU A 216 1.01 -22.55 -11.84
C GLU A 216 2.01 -22.85 -12.97
N GLY A 217 1.67 -23.80 -13.84
CA GLY A 217 2.49 -24.18 -14.99
C GLY A 217 2.65 -23.06 -16.03
N GLU A 218 1.65 -22.17 -16.19
CA GLU A 218 1.71 -21.04 -17.12
C GLU A 218 2.65 -19.92 -16.62
N LEU A 219 2.79 -19.82 -15.30
CA LEU A 219 3.74 -18.93 -14.64
C LEU A 219 5.14 -19.55 -14.51
N GLY A 220 5.30 -20.79 -15.00
CA GLY A 220 6.55 -21.53 -14.92
C GLY A 220 6.85 -22.05 -13.52
N PHE A 221 5.84 -22.41 -12.73
CA PHE A 221 5.97 -23.02 -11.40
C PHE A 221 5.37 -24.43 -11.36
N THR A 222 5.88 -25.27 -10.47
CA THR A 222 5.09 -26.40 -9.97
C THR A 222 4.11 -25.93 -8.89
N LYS A 223 3.07 -26.72 -8.63
CA LYS A 223 2.13 -26.44 -7.52
C LYS A 223 2.84 -26.27 -6.17
N ALA A 224 3.77 -27.16 -5.84
CA ALA A 224 4.51 -27.07 -4.57
C ALA A 224 5.35 -25.79 -4.48
N GLU A 225 5.96 -25.36 -5.59
CA GLU A 225 6.70 -24.09 -5.64
C GLU A 225 5.75 -22.89 -5.45
N ALA A 226 4.57 -22.91 -6.08
CA ALA A 226 3.56 -21.86 -5.89
C ALA A 226 3.10 -21.79 -4.42
N ASP A 227 2.83 -22.94 -3.79
CA ASP A 227 2.41 -23.00 -2.39
C ASP A 227 3.49 -22.40 -1.45
N GLU A 228 4.76 -22.67 -1.71
CA GLU A 228 5.89 -22.09 -0.97
C GLU A 228 6.10 -20.59 -1.26
N ILE A 229 5.76 -20.13 -2.47
CA ILE A 229 5.76 -18.70 -2.79
C ILE A 229 4.67 -17.98 -1.98
N PHE A 230 3.45 -18.53 -1.89
CA PHE A 230 2.43 -18.01 -0.99
C PHE A 230 2.99 -17.92 0.44
N SER A 231 3.60 -18.99 0.94
CA SER A 231 4.16 -18.99 2.30
C SER A 231 5.23 -17.93 2.51
N SER A 232 6.08 -17.70 1.50
CA SER A 232 7.09 -16.64 1.55
C SER A 232 6.51 -15.24 1.57
N ILE A 233 5.42 -14.99 0.84
CA ILE A 233 4.73 -13.71 0.86
C ILE A 233 4.13 -13.46 2.25
N TYR A 234 3.40 -14.44 2.81
CA TYR A 234 2.78 -14.29 4.13
C TYR A 234 3.80 -14.26 5.28
N GLU A 235 4.93 -14.97 5.18
CA GLU A 235 6.02 -14.87 6.16
C GLU A 235 6.63 -13.47 6.22
N SER A 236 6.72 -12.79 5.08
CA SER A 236 7.26 -11.43 5.00
C SER A 236 6.41 -10.37 5.72
N GLN A 237 5.17 -10.70 6.05
CA GLN A 237 4.22 -9.85 6.76
C GLN A 237 4.25 -10.10 8.28
N ILE A 238 4.95 -11.15 8.74
CA ILE A 238 5.05 -11.47 10.16
C ILE A 238 5.88 -10.38 10.86
N PRO A 239 5.33 -9.69 11.87
CA PRO A 239 6.08 -8.70 12.63
C PRO A 239 7.28 -9.32 13.34
N TRP A 240 8.38 -8.57 13.47
CA TRP A 240 9.63 -9.05 14.12
C TRP A 240 9.45 -9.60 15.54
N TYR A 241 8.43 -9.15 16.27
CA TYR A 241 8.16 -9.60 17.64
C TYR A 241 7.35 -10.90 17.66
N ALA A 242 6.70 -11.28 16.56
CA ALA A 242 5.81 -12.44 16.47
C ALA A 242 6.58 -13.73 16.12
N LYS A 243 7.60 -14.05 16.92
CA LYS A 243 8.46 -15.23 16.71
C LYS A 243 7.66 -16.53 16.58
N TRP A 244 6.61 -16.68 17.39
CA TRP A 244 5.73 -17.86 17.38
C TRP A 244 5.08 -18.09 16.02
N GLU A 245 4.67 -17.02 15.34
CA GLU A 245 4.05 -17.09 14.01
C GLU A 245 5.11 -17.47 12.96
N SER A 246 6.34 -16.95 13.07
CA SER A 246 7.46 -17.35 12.20
C SER A 246 7.85 -18.82 12.39
N ASP A 247 7.86 -19.30 13.64
CA ASP A 247 8.10 -20.71 13.94
C ASP A 247 6.96 -21.61 13.37
N ALA A 248 5.70 -21.17 13.48
CA ALA A 248 4.55 -21.86 12.90
C ALA A 248 4.57 -21.88 11.35
N ALA A 249 4.97 -20.77 10.72
CA ALA A 249 5.16 -20.68 9.28
C ALA A 249 6.24 -21.65 8.80
N ALA A 250 7.37 -21.70 9.49
CA ALA A 250 8.46 -22.62 9.16
C ALA A 250 8.06 -24.09 9.32
N ALA A 251 7.28 -24.43 10.36
CA ALA A 251 6.79 -25.79 10.57
C ALA A 251 5.77 -26.26 9.51
N ASN A 252 5.00 -25.33 8.93
CA ASN A 252 3.93 -25.62 7.99
C ASN A 252 4.21 -25.05 6.59
N TRP A 253 5.48 -24.92 6.21
CA TRP A 253 5.91 -24.09 5.07
C TRP A 253 5.21 -24.42 3.75
N HIS A 254 4.95 -25.69 3.45
CA HIS A 254 4.30 -26.09 2.20
C HIS A 254 2.80 -25.74 2.12
N SER A 255 2.18 -25.24 3.20
CA SER A 255 0.75 -24.89 3.19
C SER A 255 0.40 -23.62 3.98
N TYR A 256 1.38 -23.03 4.68
CA TYR A 256 1.15 -21.87 5.55
C TYR A 256 0.50 -20.71 4.81
N GLY A 257 1.10 -20.28 3.70
CA GLY A 257 0.62 -19.15 2.92
C GLY A 257 -0.68 -19.43 2.18
N THR A 258 -0.82 -20.62 1.58
CA THR A 258 -2.07 -20.98 0.89
C THR A 258 -3.25 -21.06 1.85
N ASN A 259 -3.05 -21.61 3.04
CA ASN A 259 -4.07 -21.61 4.08
C ASN A 259 -4.47 -20.19 4.51
N LYS A 260 -3.50 -19.28 4.69
CA LYS A 260 -3.76 -17.86 5.01
C LYS A 260 -4.49 -17.15 3.86
N PHE A 261 -4.07 -17.37 2.61
CA PHE A 261 -4.68 -16.82 1.42
C PHE A 261 -6.16 -17.20 1.32
N TYR A 262 -6.48 -18.50 1.28
CA TYR A 262 -7.86 -18.95 1.12
C TYR A 262 -8.74 -18.66 2.34
N THR A 263 -8.16 -18.59 3.54
CA THR A 263 -8.89 -18.10 4.72
C THR A 263 -9.28 -16.63 4.54
N SER A 264 -8.37 -15.80 4.06
CA SER A 264 -8.64 -14.39 3.81
C SER A 264 -9.62 -14.18 2.65
N PHE A 265 -9.51 -14.98 1.57
CA PHE A 265 -10.46 -14.98 0.46
C PHE A 265 -11.91 -15.31 0.90
N ARG A 266 -12.07 -16.32 1.77
CA ARG A 266 -13.37 -16.67 2.36
C ARG A 266 -13.91 -15.57 3.28
N ALA A 267 -13.04 -14.91 4.04
CA ALA A 267 -13.42 -13.77 4.87
C ALA A 267 -13.87 -12.59 4.00
N ALA A 268 -13.15 -12.26 2.92
CA ALA A 268 -13.51 -11.23 1.95
C ALA A 268 -14.88 -11.51 1.29
N THR A 269 -15.13 -12.75 0.90
CA THR A 269 -16.43 -13.20 0.36
C THR A 269 -17.56 -13.03 1.40
N SER A 270 -17.27 -13.33 2.67
CA SER A 270 -18.24 -13.15 3.76
C SER A 270 -18.50 -11.67 4.03
N LYS A 271 -17.48 -10.81 3.94
CA LYS A 271 -17.62 -9.35 4.06
C LYS A 271 -18.49 -8.76 2.94
N LEU A 272 -18.30 -9.21 1.70
CA LEU A 272 -19.15 -8.81 0.57
C LEU A 272 -20.62 -9.17 0.84
N ARG A 273 -20.89 -10.41 1.26
CA ARG A 273 -22.25 -10.86 1.61
C ARG A 273 -22.87 -10.02 2.73
N ALA A 274 -22.12 -9.74 3.79
CA ALA A 274 -22.57 -8.93 4.92
C ALA A 274 -22.90 -7.48 4.54
N ASN A 275 -22.30 -6.96 3.48
CA ASN A 275 -22.49 -5.59 3.00
C ASN A 275 -23.33 -5.48 1.72
N ARG A 276 -23.90 -6.58 1.22
CA ARG A 276 -24.63 -6.63 -0.06
C ARG A 276 -25.74 -5.57 -0.17
N MET A 277 -26.44 -5.28 0.92
CA MET A 277 -27.54 -4.31 0.95
C MET A 277 -27.11 -2.86 0.68
N ARG A 278 -25.80 -2.57 0.70
CA ARG A 278 -25.25 -1.24 0.40
C ARG A 278 -25.09 -0.98 -1.10
N TYR A 279 -25.18 -2.04 -1.91
CA TYR A 279 -24.88 -1.97 -3.33
C TYR A 279 -26.16 -2.20 -4.13
N SER A 280 -26.38 -1.32 -5.10
CA SER A 280 -27.47 -1.45 -6.06
C SER A 280 -27.19 -2.54 -7.11
N SER A 281 -25.91 -2.73 -7.47
CA SER A 281 -25.41 -3.89 -8.22
C SER A 281 -24.09 -4.41 -7.62
N ILE A 282 -23.84 -5.69 -7.81
CA ILE A 282 -22.55 -6.34 -7.55
C ILE A 282 -22.20 -7.06 -8.85
N ASP A 283 -21.13 -6.61 -9.49
CA ASP A 283 -20.77 -7.01 -10.84
C ASP A 283 -19.59 -7.99 -10.81
N GLU A 284 -18.50 -7.72 -11.53
CA GLU A 284 -17.39 -8.66 -11.67
C GLU A 284 -16.50 -8.73 -10.42
N ARG A 285 -16.14 -9.96 -10.03
CA ARG A 285 -15.07 -10.20 -9.06
C ARG A 285 -13.72 -10.12 -9.77
N ILE A 286 -12.99 -9.05 -9.52
CA ILE A 286 -11.70 -8.77 -10.17
C ILE A 286 -10.62 -9.78 -9.76
N ASN A 287 -10.46 -10.02 -8.45
CA ASN A 287 -9.46 -10.94 -7.88
C ASN A 287 -9.79 -11.23 -6.40
N PHE A 288 -8.85 -11.80 -5.64
CA PHE A 288 -9.04 -12.19 -4.25
C PHE A 288 -9.44 -11.04 -3.33
N ALA A 289 -9.11 -9.80 -3.69
CA ALA A 289 -9.35 -8.62 -2.86
C ALA A 289 -10.45 -7.71 -3.40
N PHE A 290 -10.63 -7.60 -4.73
CA PHE A 290 -11.45 -6.54 -5.33
C PHE A 290 -12.70 -7.04 -6.04
N GLN A 291 -13.75 -6.21 -5.99
CA GLN A 291 -15.06 -6.46 -6.57
C GLN A 291 -15.62 -5.16 -7.15
N GLU A 292 -16.18 -5.22 -8.36
CA GLU A 292 -16.96 -4.12 -8.93
C GLU A 292 -18.37 -4.08 -8.33
N VAL A 293 -18.83 -2.88 -7.99
CA VAL A 293 -20.15 -2.62 -7.40
C VAL A 293 -20.67 -1.25 -7.84
N VAL A 294 -21.99 -1.06 -7.77
CA VAL A 294 -22.61 0.27 -7.84
C VAL A 294 -23.13 0.66 -6.46
N ALA A 295 -22.50 1.66 -5.85
CA ALA A 295 -22.88 2.24 -4.57
C ALA A 295 -23.25 3.71 -4.77
N ASP A 296 -24.37 4.16 -4.20
CA ASP A 296 -24.81 5.57 -4.26
C ASP A 296 -24.89 6.14 -5.70
N GLY A 297 -25.25 5.28 -6.66
CA GLY A 297 -25.35 5.62 -8.07
C GLY A 297 -24.01 5.78 -8.81
N GLN A 298 -22.89 5.43 -8.17
CA GLN A 298 -21.55 5.49 -8.75
C GLN A 298 -20.96 4.09 -8.95
N ASP A 299 -20.30 3.88 -10.08
CA ASP A 299 -19.49 2.68 -10.32
C ASP A 299 -18.20 2.75 -9.48
N GLN A 300 -18.02 1.76 -8.62
CA GLN A 300 -16.92 1.69 -7.67
C GLN A 300 -16.22 0.33 -7.70
N ILE A 301 -14.93 0.34 -7.39
CA ILE A 301 -14.17 -0.87 -7.08
C ILE A 301 -13.95 -0.88 -5.58
N VAL A 302 -14.44 -1.90 -4.89
CA VAL A 302 -14.29 -2.04 -3.44
C VAL A 302 -13.25 -3.10 -3.08
N ASN A 303 -12.51 -2.83 -2.02
CA ASN A 303 -11.55 -3.72 -1.40
C ASN A 303 -12.23 -4.48 -0.26
N LEU A 304 -12.27 -5.80 -0.39
CA LEU A 304 -12.94 -6.70 0.55
C LEU A 304 -12.00 -7.22 1.64
N MET A 305 -10.69 -7.10 1.45
CA MET A 305 -9.69 -7.45 2.45
C MET A 305 -9.61 -6.38 3.54
N ASN A 306 -9.74 -5.11 3.16
CA ASN A 306 -9.66 -3.98 4.06
C ASN A 306 -11.04 -3.42 4.42
N ASN A 307 -11.14 -2.77 5.58
CA ASN A 307 -12.30 -1.96 5.93
C ASN A 307 -12.05 -0.51 5.51
N ASP A 308 -13.11 0.26 5.32
CA ASP A 308 -13.00 1.69 5.02
C ASP A 308 -12.32 2.45 6.17
N SER A 309 -12.55 2.05 7.42
CA SER A 309 -11.75 2.51 8.57
C SER A 309 -11.69 1.46 9.68
N MET A 310 -10.85 1.69 10.70
CA MET A 310 -10.76 0.78 11.85
C MET A 310 -12.05 0.69 12.69
N PHE A 311 -12.98 1.64 12.56
CA PHE A 311 -14.22 1.68 13.34
C PHE A 311 -15.46 1.18 12.60
N ASN A 312 -15.33 0.80 11.33
CA ASN A 312 -16.42 0.24 10.56
C ASN A 312 -16.02 -1.06 9.85
N ALA A 313 -17.00 -1.85 9.46
CA ALA A 313 -16.81 -3.09 8.69
C ALA A 313 -17.21 -2.92 7.21
N LYS A 314 -17.38 -1.67 6.75
CA LYS A 314 -17.67 -1.36 5.33
C LYS A 314 -16.40 -1.69 4.53
N PRO A 315 -16.51 -2.37 3.37
CA PRO A 315 -15.38 -2.51 2.46
C PRO A 315 -14.79 -1.14 2.09
N ALA A 316 -13.46 -1.03 2.01
CA ALA A 316 -12.82 0.21 1.60
C ALA A 316 -13.08 0.46 0.10
N VAL A 317 -13.25 1.72 -0.29
CA VAL A 317 -13.40 2.09 -1.72
C VAL A 317 -12.01 2.28 -2.33
N ALA A 318 -11.64 1.40 -3.26
CA ALA A 318 -10.35 1.42 -3.95
C ALA A 318 -10.35 2.38 -5.14
N TYR A 319 -11.48 2.53 -5.82
CA TYR A 319 -11.60 3.43 -6.96
C TYR A 319 -13.07 3.82 -7.20
N ILE A 320 -13.29 5.04 -7.69
CA ILE A 320 -14.61 5.58 -8.07
C ILE A 320 -14.49 6.09 -9.51
N LYS A 321 -15.19 5.45 -10.46
CA LYS A 321 -14.99 5.74 -11.90
C LYS A 321 -15.34 7.19 -12.26
N SER A 322 -16.37 7.76 -11.62
CA SER A 322 -16.79 9.14 -11.84
C SER A 322 -15.89 10.19 -11.14
N GLU A 323 -15.15 9.80 -10.10
CA GLU A 323 -14.37 10.72 -9.25
C GLU A 323 -12.97 10.14 -8.94
N PRO A 324 -12.13 9.88 -9.95
CA PRO A 324 -10.87 9.12 -9.80
C PRO A 324 -9.86 9.77 -8.83
N HIS A 325 -9.97 11.09 -8.62
CA HIS A 325 -9.09 11.83 -7.73
C HIS A 325 -9.46 11.72 -6.24
N LYS A 326 -10.69 11.29 -5.91
CA LYS A 326 -11.24 11.37 -4.55
C LYS A 326 -10.50 10.48 -3.55
N VAL A 327 -10.19 9.25 -3.93
CA VAL A 327 -9.42 8.31 -3.09
C VAL A 327 -8.00 8.84 -2.88
N ARG A 328 -7.33 9.31 -3.93
CA ARG A 328 -6.00 9.95 -3.83
C ARG A 328 -6.02 11.15 -2.88
N ARG A 329 -7.01 12.05 -3.03
CA ARG A 329 -7.20 13.24 -2.19
C ARG A 329 -7.37 12.85 -0.72
N LYS A 330 -8.28 11.91 -0.42
CA LYS A 330 -8.52 11.37 0.92
C LYS A 330 -7.23 10.88 1.57
N ARG A 331 -6.44 10.09 0.84
CA ARG A 331 -5.16 9.55 1.34
C ARG A 331 -4.14 10.64 1.62
N MET A 332 -4.00 11.60 0.70
CA MET A 332 -3.06 12.70 0.87
C MET A 332 -3.40 13.53 2.12
N ILE A 333 -4.69 13.85 2.32
CA ILE A 333 -5.17 14.51 3.53
C ILE A 333 -4.82 13.72 4.78
N LEU A 334 -5.11 12.42 4.80
CA LEU A 334 -4.85 11.58 5.97
C LEU A 334 -3.35 11.44 6.28
N GLN A 335 -2.50 11.37 5.25
CA GLN A 335 -1.05 11.43 5.40
C GLN A 335 -0.61 12.77 6.03
N LEU A 336 -1.07 13.90 5.49
CA LEU A 336 -0.72 15.21 6.04
C LEU A 336 -1.26 15.39 7.46
N ALA A 337 -2.49 14.94 7.74
CA ALA A 337 -3.06 14.96 9.07
C ALA A 337 -2.20 14.14 10.05
N GLY A 338 -1.61 13.02 9.62
CA GLY A 338 -0.65 12.26 10.41
C GLY A 338 0.58 13.10 10.85
N LEU A 339 1.09 13.96 9.97
CA LEU A 339 2.10 14.97 10.34
C LEU A 339 1.51 16.01 11.29
N GLY A 340 0.31 16.52 11.00
CA GLY A 340 -0.42 17.52 11.78
C GLY A 340 -0.66 17.12 13.23
N VAL A 341 -0.96 15.84 13.50
CA VAL A 341 -1.16 15.30 14.86
C VAL A 341 0.04 15.60 15.76
N SER A 342 1.26 15.58 15.21
CA SER A 342 2.48 15.83 15.99
C SER A 342 2.53 17.26 16.58
N PHE A 343 1.81 18.20 15.96
CA PHE A 343 1.72 19.60 16.36
C PHE A 343 0.59 19.88 17.35
N LEU A 344 -0.33 18.94 17.54
CA LEU A 344 -1.43 19.13 18.49
C LEU A 344 -0.93 19.03 19.94
N PRO A 345 -1.44 19.86 20.87
CA PRO A 345 -1.13 19.79 22.29
C PRO A 345 -1.95 18.67 22.98
N LEU A 346 -1.86 17.45 22.43
CA LEU A 346 -2.56 16.28 22.93
C LEU A 346 -1.60 15.32 23.64
N PRO A 347 -2.06 14.58 24.66
CA PRO A 347 -1.32 13.45 25.21
C PRO A 347 -0.97 12.41 24.14
N ASP A 348 0.19 11.76 24.27
CA ASP A 348 0.70 10.80 23.28
C ASP A 348 -0.27 9.64 22.99
N PHE A 349 -1.04 9.19 23.99
CA PHE A 349 -2.02 8.13 23.76
C PHE A 349 -3.15 8.56 22.80
N ILE A 350 -3.61 9.81 22.87
CA ILE A 350 -4.62 10.35 21.95
C ILE A 350 -4.03 10.54 20.57
N LYS A 351 -2.78 11.04 20.49
CA LYS A 351 -2.05 11.15 19.21
C LYS A 351 -1.93 9.79 18.52
N ASN A 352 -1.64 8.74 19.28
CA ASN A 352 -1.56 7.38 18.74
C ASN A 352 -2.92 6.87 18.22
N ILE A 353 -4.02 7.15 18.92
CA ILE A 353 -5.38 6.79 18.46
C ILE A 353 -5.72 7.52 17.17
N ALA A 354 -5.53 8.85 17.14
CA ALA A 354 -5.80 9.67 15.96
C ALA A 354 -4.94 9.25 14.76
N ALA A 355 -3.64 9.01 14.97
CA ALA A 355 -2.74 8.53 13.93
C ALA A 355 -3.15 7.14 13.43
N SER A 356 -3.54 6.22 14.31
CA SER A 356 -4.01 4.88 13.93
C SER A 356 -5.30 4.94 13.12
N TYR A 357 -6.23 5.81 13.52
CA TYR A 357 -7.45 6.07 12.76
C TYR A 357 -7.14 6.57 11.35
N MET A 358 -6.29 7.58 11.20
CA MET A 358 -5.90 8.13 9.90
C MET A 358 -5.27 7.07 8.99
N LYS A 359 -4.34 6.28 9.54
CA LYS A 359 -3.63 5.21 8.83
C LYS A 359 -4.57 4.08 8.40
N SER A 360 -5.59 3.78 9.21
CA SER A 360 -6.53 2.68 8.96
C SER A 360 -7.31 2.77 7.65
N PHE A 361 -7.49 3.99 7.11
CA PHE A 361 -8.20 4.19 5.85
C PHE A 361 -7.40 3.76 4.63
N TYR A 362 -6.07 3.75 4.69
CA TYR A 362 -5.27 3.69 3.47
C TYR A 362 -4.02 2.83 3.51
N GLU A 363 -3.39 2.59 4.67
CA GLU A 363 -2.07 1.93 4.68
C GLU A 363 -2.15 0.51 4.12
N ASP A 364 -3.02 -0.33 4.68
CA ASP A 364 -3.19 -1.71 4.19
C ASP A 364 -3.91 -1.78 2.84
N GLN A 365 -4.80 -0.81 2.57
CA GLN A 365 -5.54 -0.71 1.31
C GLN A 365 -4.57 -0.44 0.14
N LYS A 366 -3.64 0.49 0.31
CA LYS A 366 -2.60 0.78 -0.69
C LYS A 366 -1.80 -0.46 -1.04
N ILE A 367 -1.47 -1.29 -0.06
CA ILE A 367 -0.65 -2.49 -0.26
C ILE A 367 -1.41 -3.52 -1.12
N THR A 368 -2.67 -3.78 -0.78
CA THR A 368 -3.50 -4.75 -1.50
C THR A 368 -3.84 -4.32 -2.91
N GLU A 369 -3.85 -3.00 -3.19
CA GLU A 369 -4.03 -2.45 -4.55
C GLU A 369 -2.96 -2.87 -5.55
N GLY A 370 -1.85 -3.46 -5.12
CA GLY A 370 -0.95 -4.16 -6.05
C GLY A 370 -1.68 -5.23 -6.86
N ALA A 371 -2.61 -5.98 -6.26
CA ALA A 371 -3.41 -6.96 -6.99
C ALA A 371 -4.35 -6.30 -8.02
N LEU A 372 -4.88 -5.12 -7.71
CA LEU A 372 -5.73 -4.36 -8.63
C LEU A 372 -4.90 -3.77 -9.79
N PHE A 373 -3.70 -3.27 -9.51
CA PHE A 373 -2.79 -2.80 -10.55
C PHE A 373 -2.40 -3.94 -11.50
N ALA A 374 -2.06 -5.11 -10.98
CA ALA A 374 -1.72 -6.27 -11.80
C ALA A 374 -2.89 -6.70 -12.72
N HIS A 375 -4.13 -6.57 -12.27
CA HIS A 375 -5.30 -6.82 -13.11
C HIS A 375 -5.34 -5.89 -14.33
N PHE A 376 -5.19 -4.58 -14.11
CA PHE A 376 -5.17 -3.62 -15.22
C PHE A 376 -3.91 -3.72 -16.08
N GLU A 377 -2.79 -4.20 -15.51
CA GLU A 377 -1.58 -4.53 -16.26
C GLU A 377 -1.82 -5.69 -17.23
N VAL A 378 -2.49 -6.75 -16.79
CA VAL A 378 -2.88 -7.89 -17.64
C VAL A 378 -3.88 -7.47 -18.72
N GLN A 379 -4.78 -6.54 -18.42
CA GLN A 379 -5.75 -6.00 -19.38
C GLN A 379 -5.18 -4.93 -20.33
N GLU A 380 -3.92 -4.56 -20.16
CA GLU A 380 -3.28 -3.44 -20.89
C GLU A 380 -3.99 -2.08 -20.71
N ASP A 381 -4.74 -1.90 -19.61
CA ASP A 381 -5.44 -0.66 -19.30
C ASP A 381 -4.47 0.36 -18.68
N ARG A 382 -3.77 1.06 -19.57
CA ARG A 382 -2.76 2.06 -19.19
C ARG A 382 -3.35 3.26 -18.44
N GLU A 383 -4.61 3.63 -18.71
CA GLU A 383 -5.25 4.74 -18.03
C GLU A 383 -5.46 4.39 -16.55
N MET A 384 -6.03 3.21 -16.29
CA MET A 384 -6.23 2.73 -14.92
C MET A 384 -4.92 2.50 -14.18
N MET A 385 -3.89 1.98 -14.85
CA MET A 385 -2.55 1.86 -14.26
C MET A 385 -1.98 3.23 -13.84
N LEU A 386 -2.15 4.27 -14.67
CA LEU A 386 -1.67 5.62 -14.34
C LEU A 386 -2.43 6.22 -13.16
N GLU A 387 -3.75 6.04 -13.09
CA GLU A 387 -4.54 6.52 -11.96
C GLU A 387 -4.18 5.81 -10.65
N LEU A 388 -4.04 4.48 -10.67
CA LEU A 388 -3.61 3.72 -9.49
C LEU A 388 -2.18 4.08 -9.06
N LYS A 389 -1.26 4.33 -10.00
CA LYS A 389 0.08 4.82 -9.68
C LYS A 389 0.04 6.17 -8.94
N LYS A 390 -0.81 7.10 -9.38
CA LYS A 390 -1.01 8.40 -8.70
C LYS A 390 -1.61 8.21 -7.31
N GLN A 391 -2.55 7.28 -7.17
CA GLN A 391 -3.24 6.95 -5.91
C GLN A 391 -2.36 6.20 -4.90
N TYR A 392 -1.34 5.48 -5.37
CA TYR A 392 -0.42 4.71 -4.53
C TYR A 392 0.41 5.60 -3.61
N LEU A 393 0.69 6.86 -3.99
CA LEU A 393 1.40 7.85 -3.16
C LEU A 393 2.71 7.30 -2.55
N ASN A 394 3.42 6.44 -3.28
CA ASN A 394 4.74 5.94 -2.90
C ASN A 394 5.75 6.35 -3.98
N PRO A 395 6.57 7.39 -3.75
CA PRO A 395 7.45 7.95 -4.77
C PRO A 395 8.71 7.11 -5.00
N PHE A 396 8.92 6.06 -4.18
CA PHE A 396 10.03 5.14 -4.33
C PHE A 396 9.78 4.05 -5.37
N ASP A 397 8.54 3.92 -5.86
CA ASP A 397 8.18 2.91 -6.86
C ASP A 397 8.07 3.48 -8.27
N ARG A 398 9.22 3.82 -8.84
CA ARG A 398 9.29 4.51 -10.14
C ARG A 398 8.95 3.60 -11.32
N THR A 399 9.25 2.31 -11.19
CA THR A 399 9.20 1.24 -12.21
C THR A 399 7.87 0.50 -12.25
N LEU A 400 6.84 1.04 -11.58
CA LEU A 400 5.54 0.36 -11.49
C LEU A 400 4.87 0.16 -12.86
N ILE A 401 5.03 1.11 -13.78
CA ILE A 401 4.61 0.95 -15.18
C ILE A 401 5.82 0.49 -15.97
N LEU A 402 5.71 -0.67 -16.63
CA LEU A 402 6.72 -1.18 -17.56
C LEU A 402 6.72 -0.30 -18.81
N GLU A 403 7.90 0.08 -19.29
CA GLU A 403 8.07 0.81 -20.55
C GLU A 403 7.84 -0.08 -21.78
#